data_AF-A0A8X6NB80-F1
#
_entry.id   AF-A0A8X6NB80-F1
#
_cell.length_a   1.000
_cell.length_b   1.000
_cell.length_c   1.000
_cell.angle_alpha   90.00
_cell.angle_beta   90.00
_cell.angle_gamma   90.00
#
_symmetry.space_group_name_H-M   'P 1'
#
loop_
_entity.id
_entity.type
_entity.pdbx_description
1 polymer ?
#
loop_
_entity_poly.entity_id
_entity_poly.type
_entity_poly.pdbx_seq_one_letter_code
_entity_poly.pdbx_strand_id
1 'polypeptide(L)'
;MPLFLTILDKNEQNQRIFNLKELACMQVTVEALLKKYGAPQCFRCQGFFHSSNYCTRAPKCVKCAGDHLTRECIQDPKIPPTCCLCGGPHPANYLQCPRNPASHPPKPKQAPPKQENSWRKRLQITSAPPQSAPRQTIPITEEEFPQLPSPPKQIKQATPNSYQKIQNPLEMLKYPDVQELYNVLEKFVNIAKNVPTPAERLQALFKLLN
;
A
#
# COMPACT_ATOMS: atom_id res chain seq x y z
N MET A 1 9.77 -14.64 -7.19
CA MET A 1 9.43 -14.50 -5.77
C MET A 1 8.49 -13.31 -5.59
N PRO A 2 7.37 -13.46 -4.89
CA PRO A 2 6.47 -12.34 -4.61
C PRO A 2 7.13 -11.34 -3.64
N LEU A 3 6.93 -10.04 -3.90
CA LEU A 3 7.38 -8.94 -3.07
C LEU A 3 6.16 -8.33 -2.37
N PHE A 4 6.28 -8.09 -1.06
CA PHE A 4 5.23 -7.51 -0.24
C PHE A 4 5.74 -6.25 0.46
N LEU A 5 4.87 -5.24 0.59
CA LEU A 5 5.17 -4.01 1.33
C LEU A 5 4.31 -3.95 2.59
N THR A 6 4.96 -3.88 3.75
CA THR A 6 4.31 -3.69 5.05
C THR A 6 4.75 -2.37 5.66
N ILE A 7 3.80 -1.60 6.20
CA ILE A 7 4.04 -0.34 6.90
C ILE A 7 3.89 -0.59 8.40
N LEU A 8 4.95 -0.32 9.17
CA LEU A 8 4.97 -0.47 10.62
C LEU A 8 5.44 0.83 11.27
N ASP A 9 4.92 1.11 12.46
CA ASP A 9 5.40 2.22 13.29
C ASP A 9 6.82 1.95 13.78
N LYS A 10 7.62 3.01 13.90
CA LYS A 10 8.98 2.91 14.43
C LYS A 10 8.95 2.75 15.94
N ASN A 11 8.95 1.52 16.42
CA ASN A 11 9.10 1.15 17.82
C ASN A 11 10.06 -0.05 17.95
N GLU A 12 10.52 -0.35 19.17
CA GLU A 12 11.48 -1.43 19.41
C GLU A 12 10.91 -2.83 19.08
N GLN A 13 9.60 -3.02 19.27
CA GLN A 13 8.94 -4.29 18.98
C GLN A 13 8.93 -4.59 17.48
N ASN A 14 8.60 -3.60 16.66
CA ASN A 14 8.52 -3.72 15.20
C ASN A 14 9.90 -3.87 14.57
N GLN A 15 10.98 -3.37 15.20
CA GLN A 15 12.34 -3.61 14.71
C GLN A 15 12.73 -5.09 14.70
N ARG A 16 12.04 -5.94 15.48
CA ARG A 16 12.29 -7.38 15.49
C ARG A 16 11.93 -8.05 14.17
N ILE A 17 11.12 -7.42 13.31
CA ILE A 17 10.74 -7.98 12.00
C ILE A 17 11.94 -8.18 11.08
N PHE A 18 13.01 -7.39 11.22
CA PHE A 18 14.23 -7.55 10.42
C PHE A 18 14.98 -8.84 10.73
N ASN A 19 14.68 -9.50 11.86
CA ASN A 19 15.24 -10.79 12.25
C ASN A 19 14.37 -11.98 11.82
N LEU A 20 13.21 -11.72 11.19
CA LEU A 20 12.30 -12.77 10.74
C LEU A 20 12.89 -13.50 9.53
N LYS A 21 13.06 -14.82 9.64
CA LYS A 21 13.58 -15.68 8.57
C LYS A 21 12.52 -16.55 7.91
N GLU A 22 11.44 -16.85 8.63
CA GLU A 22 10.38 -17.74 8.17
C GLU A 22 9.02 -17.18 8.54
N LEU A 23 8.07 -17.25 7.61
CA LEU A 23 6.68 -16.86 7.82
C LEU A 23 5.78 -17.86 7.14
N ALA A 24 4.89 -18.52 7.91
CA ALA A 24 3.94 -19.51 7.41
C ALA A 24 4.58 -20.51 6.43
N CYS A 25 5.69 -21.14 6.86
CA CYS A 25 6.52 -22.09 6.10
C CYS A 25 7.26 -21.56 4.85
N MET A 26 7.27 -20.25 4.62
CA MET A 26 8.08 -19.61 3.59
C MET A 26 9.33 -18.98 4.20
N GLN A 27 10.49 -19.20 3.57
CA GLN A 27 11.67 -18.40 3.86
C GLN A 27 11.46 -16.98 3.35
N VAL A 28 11.66 -16.00 4.23
CA VAL A 28 11.47 -14.58 3.94
C VAL A 28 12.73 -13.80 4.29
N THR A 29 12.99 -12.75 3.53
CA THR A 29 14.01 -11.77 3.83
C THR A 29 13.32 -10.43 3.97
N VAL A 30 13.49 -9.80 5.13
CA VAL A 30 12.88 -8.51 5.42
C VAL A 30 13.94 -7.44 5.28
N GLU A 31 13.75 -6.55 4.30
CA GLU A 31 14.64 -5.43 4.05
C GLU A 31 13.94 -4.11 4.35
N ALA A 32 14.70 -3.12 4.82
CA ALA A 32 14.17 -1.78 4.98
C ALA A 32 13.87 -1.20 3.60
N LEU A 33 12.67 -0.62 3.44
CA LEU A 33 12.34 0.12 2.22
C LEU A 33 13.28 1.32 2.10
N LEU A 34 14.24 1.23 1.18
CA LEU A 34 15.12 2.34 0.85
C LEU A 34 14.31 3.41 0.11
N LYS A 35 14.04 4.52 0.80
CA LYS A 35 13.52 5.71 0.14
C LYS A 35 14.58 6.18 -0.85
N LYS A 36 14.28 6.12 -2.14
CA LYS A 36 15.07 6.82 -3.15
C LYS A 36 14.90 8.31 -2.88
N TYR A 37 15.94 8.94 -2.32
CA TYR A 37 15.96 10.38 -2.11
C TYR A 37 16.19 11.06 -3.46
N GLY A 38 15.25 11.91 -3.86
CA GLY A 38 15.36 12.72 -5.08
C GLY A 38 14.04 12.84 -5.82
N ALA A 39 13.82 14.00 -6.43
CA ALA A 39 12.70 14.18 -7.33
C ALA A 39 12.89 13.27 -8.56
N PRO A 40 11.84 12.57 -9.05
CA PRO A 40 11.97 11.77 -10.26
C PRO A 40 12.40 12.66 -11.42
N GLN A 41 13.43 12.26 -12.15
CA GLN A 41 13.88 12.93 -13.36
C GLN A 41 13.21 12.28 -14.58
N CYS A 42 12.60 13.11 -15.42
CA CYS A 42 11.95 12.70 -16.65
C CYS A 42 13.00 12.36 -17.71
N PHE A 43 13.04 11.13 -18.21
CA PHE A 43 13.97 10.73 -19.27
C PHE A 43 13.70 11.36 -20.64
N ARG A 44 12.50 11.94 -20.84
CA ARG A 44 12.15 12.66 -22.07
C ARG A 44 12.75 14.06 -22.06
N CYS A 45 12.40 14.90 -21.09
CA CYS A 45 12.80 16.31 -21.06
C CYS A 45 13.91 16.66 -20.06
N GLN A 46 14.43 15.68 -19.31
CA GLN A 46 15.42 15.81 -18.22
C GLN A 46 14.98 16.67 -17.02
N GLY A 47 13.75 17.19 -17.01
CA GLY A 47 13.19 17.93 -15.88
C GLY A 47 12.78 17.03 -14.71
N PHE A 48 12.56 17.64 -13.54
CA PHE A 48 12.21 16.91 -12.31
C PHE A 48 10.69 16.90 -12.03
N PHE A 49 10.27 16.09 -11.06
CA PHE A 49 8.92 16.00 -10.49
C PHE A 49 7.83 15.42 -11.40
N HIS A 50 8.20 14.70 -12.46
CA HIS A 50 7.24 13.99 -13.31
C HIS A 50 7.90 12.80 -14.03
N SER A 51 7.09 11.85 -14.49
CA SER A 51 7.54 10.69 -15.27
C SER A 51 7.54 10.99 -16.77
N SER A 52 8.29 10.21 -17.55
CA SER A 52 8.32 10.34 -19.02
C SER A 52 6.99 9.99 -19.68
N ASN A 53 6.20 9.10 -19.08
CA ASN A 53 4.96 8.56 -19.69
C ASN A 53 3.92 9.65 -19.98
N TYR A 54 3.87 10.69 -19.15
CA TYR A 54 2.91 11.79 -19.28
C TYR A 54 3.60 13.12 -19.62
N CYS A 55 4.85 13.06 -20.09
CA CYS A 55 5.60 14.26 -20.44
C CYS A 55 5.32 14.68 -21.88
N THR A 56 4.75 15.87 -22.06
CA THR A 56 4.48 16.48 -23.38
C THR A 56 5.58 17.44 -23.84
N ARG A 57 6.61 17.68 -23.02
CA ARG A 57 7.72 18.59 -23.34
C ARG A 57 8.61 18.01 -24.45
N ALA A 58 9.32 18.90 -25.15
CA ALA A 58 10.32 18.52 -26.14
C ALA A 58 11.39 17.60 -25.52
N PRO A 59 11.86 16.57 -26.26
CA PRO A 59 12.89 15.69 -25.76
C PRO A 59 14.22 16.45 -25.63
N LYS A 60 14.97 16.14 -24.57
CA LYS A 60 16.32 16.68 -24.34
C LYS A 60 17.26 15.52 -24.03
N CYS A 61 18.42 15.53 -24.66
CA CYS A 61 19.44 14.52 -24.46
C CYS A 61 20.19 14.76 -23.14
N VAL A 62 20.33 13.71 -22.32
CA VAL A 62 21.04 13.77 -21.03
C VAL A 62 22.54 14.04 -21.18
N LYS A 63 23.12 13.68 -22.34
CA LYS A 63 24.56 13.75 -22.62
C LYS A 63 24.96 15.09 -23.23
N CYS A 64 24.17 15.62 -24.17
CA CYS A 64 24.59 16.74 -25.02
C CYS A 64 23.67 17.95 -24.97
N ALA A 65 22.57 17.89 -24.22
CA ALA A 65 21.52 18.92 -24.18
C ALA A 65 20.78 19.19 -25.50
N GLY A 66 21.02 18.40 -26.55
CA GLY A 66 20.32 18.49 -27.83
C GLY A 66 18.84 18.10 -27.78
N ASP A 67 18.08 18.54 -28.79
CA ASP A 67 16.62 18.33 -28.94
C ASP A 67 16.26 16.96 -29.53
N HIS A 68 16.73 15.90 -28.87
CA HIS A 68 16.45 14.50 -29.24
C HIS A 68 16.45 13.60 -28.00
N LEU A 69 15.95 12.37 -28.14
CA LEU A 69 16.02 11.39 -27.06
C LEU A 69 17.45 10.88 -26.90
N THR A 70 17.89 10.62 -25.67
CA THR A 70 19.26 10.10 -25.40
C THR A 70 19.67 8.88 -26.24
N ARG A 71 18.69 8.05 -26.66
CA ARG A 71 18.91 6.87 -27.51
C ARG A 71 19.31 7.21 -28.95
N GLU A 72 18.94 8.39 -29.43
CA GLU A 72 19.23 8.91 -30.78
C GLU A 72 20.49 9.79 -30.79
N CYS A 73 21.19 9.89 -29.66
CA CYS A 73 22.35 10.76 -29.54
C CYS A 73 23.56 10.18 -30.29
N ILE A 74 24.06 10.95 -31.26
CA ILE A 74 25.23 10.63 -32.10
C ILE A 74 26.54 11.14 -31.49
N GLN A 75 26.48 11.89 -30.37
CA GLN A 75 27.68 12.43 -29.74
C GLN A 75 28.63 11.31 -29.27
N ASP A 76 29.89 11.42 -29.68
CA ASP A 76 30.97 10.51 -29.27
C ASP A 76 31.11 10.51 -27.73
N PRO A 77 31.19 9.34 -27.07
CA PRO A 77 31.45 9.23 -25.64
C PRO A 77 32.68 9.98 -25.12
N LYS A 78 33.66 10.28 -26.00
CA LYS A 78 34.87 11.04 -25.67
C LYS A 78 34.63 12.54 -25.47
N ILE A 79 33.54 13.07 -26.04
CA ILE A 79 33.22 14.49 -25.92
C ILE A 79 32.59 14.73 -24.54
N PRO A 80 33.07 15.72 -23.76
CA PRO A 80 32.51 15.99 -22.45
C PRO A 80 31.01 16.29 -22.54
N PRO A 81 30.19 15.70 -21.67
CA PRO A 81 28.76 15.93 -21.70
C PRO A 81 28.42 17.37 -21.27
N THR A 82 27.30 17.87 -21.78
CA THR A 82 26.75 19.18 -21.42
C THR A 82 25.39 19.00 -20.76
N CYS A 83 25.23 19.60 -19.58
CA CYS A 83 24.01 19.48 -18.80
C CYS A 83 22.92 20.41 -19.38
N CYS A 84 21.79 19.85 -19.81
CA CYS A 84 20.66 20.67 -20.27
C CYS A 84 19.98 21.49 -19.16
N LEU A 85 20.27 21.18 -17.89
CA LEU A 85 19.72 21.90 -16.75
C LEU A 85 20.59 23.09 -16.38
N CYS A 86 21.89 22.92 -16.14
CA CYS A 86 22.76 24.02 -15.69
C CYS A 86 23.76 24.53 -16.73
N GLY A 87 23.93 23.85 -17.86
CA GLY A 87 24.94 24.15 -18.87
C GLY A 87 26.36 23.68 -18.53
N GLY A 88 26.57 23.04 -17.38
CA GLY A 88 27.89 22.59 -16.94
C GLY A 88 28.45 21.35 -17.68
N PRO A 89 29.76 21.07 -17.54
CA PRO A 89 30.46 19.96 -18.21
C PRO A 89 30.20 18.61 -17.51
N HIS A 90 28.93 18.23 -17.40
CA HIS A 90 28.49 16.97 -16.81
C HIS A 90 27.12 16.57 -17.42
N PRO A 91 26.69 15.30 -17.34
CA PRO A 91 25.37 14.92 -17.83
C PRO A 91 24.25 15.50 -16.94
N ALA A 92 23.03 15.57 -17.47
CA ALA A 92 21.89 16.14 -16.75
C ALA A 92 21.44 15.32 -15.53
N ASN A 93 21.85 14.05 -15.41
CA ASN A 93 21.58 13.18 -14.26
C ASN A 93 22.64 13.26 -13.15
N TYR A 94 23.62 14.15 -13.28
CA TYR A 94 24.70 14.28 -12.31
C TYR A 94 24.17 14.73 -10.95
N LEU A 95 24.45 13.95 -9.90
CA LEU A 95 23.89 14.17 -8.57
C LEU A 95 24.28 15.53 -7.96
N GLN A 96 25.49 16.01 -8.25
CA GLN A 96 26.02 17.28 -7.74
C GLN A 96 25.73 18.47 -8.66
N CYS A 97 24.87 18.31 -9.67
CA CYS A 97 24.39 19.42 -10.50
C CYS A 97 23.70 20.47 -9.61
N PRO A 98 24.01 21.76 -9.71
CA PRO A 98 23.41 22.80 -8.86
C PRO A 98 21.90 22.97 -9.08
N ARG A 99 21.38 22.53 -10.24
CA ARG A 99 19.94 22.47 -10.55
C ARG A 99 19.27 21.15 -10.17
N ASN A 100 20.00 20.19 -9.60
CA ASN A 100 19.40 18.95 -9.11
C ASN A 100 18.69 19.22 -7.77
N PRO A 101 17.38 18.93 -7.62
CA PRO A 101 16.69 19.06 -6.35
C PRO A 101 17.32 18.25 -5.21
N ALA A 102 18.06 17.19 -5.52
CA ALA A 102 18.77 16.40 -4.51
C ALA A 102 20.12 16.99 -4.08
N SER A 103 20.71 17.94 -4.83
CA SER A 103 21.99 18.56 -4.45
C SER A 103 21.85 19.53 -3.28
N HIS A 104 20.64 20.04 -3.07
CA HIS A 104 20.28 20.84 -1.91
C HIS A 104 19.50 19.93 -0.96
N PRO A 105 20.17 19.27 0.01
CA PRO A 105 19.42 18.52 1.02
C PRO A 105 18.40 19.48 1.64
N PRO A 106 17.13 19.07 1.81
CA PRO A 106 16.18 19.90 2.52
C PRO A 106 16.83 20.24 3.87
N LYS A 107 17.03 21.53 4.15
CA LYS A 107 17.35 21.99 5.50
C LYS A 107 16.38 21.26 6.43
N PRO A 108 16.83 20.67 7.56
CA PRO A 108 15.91 20.03 8.49
C PRO A 108 14.82 21.06 8.80
N LYS A 109 13.63 20.82 8.26
CA LYS A 109 12.48 21.66 8.60
C LYS A 109 12.35 21.44 10.10
N GLN A 110 12.50 22.52 10.88
CA GLN A 110 12.03 22.53 12.26
C GLN A 110 10.66 21.87 12.23
N ALA A 111 10.48 20.85 13.08
CA ALA A 111 9.29 20.02 13.02
C ALA A 111 8.07 20.95 12.94
N PRO A 112 7.24 20.87 11.88
CA PRO A 112 6.00 21.62 11.88
C PRO A 112 5.27 21.25 13.18
N PRO A 113 4.70 22.23 13.90
CA PRO A 113 3.94 21.94 15.11
C PRO A 113 2.94 20.84 14.76
N LYS A 114 2.91 19.80 15.61
CA LYS A 114 2.19 18.53 15.45
C LYS A 114 0.78 18.77 14.88
N GLN A 115 0.66 18.87 13.56
CA GLN A 115 -0.63 19.06 12.92
C GLN A 115 -1.23 17.67 12.83
N GLU A 116 -2.17 17.43 13.73
CA GLU A 116 -3.08 16.29 13.76
C GLU A 116 -3.61 16.05 12.34
N ASN A 117 -3.23 14.94 11.72
CA ASN A 117 -3.73 14.59 10.41
C ASN A 117 -5.23 14.24 10.54
N SER A 118 -6.08 14.89 9.73
CA SER A 118 -7.54 14.74 9.77
C SER A 118 -8.02 13.29 9.66
N TRP A 119 -7.21 12.43 9.05
CA TRP A 119 -7.44 10.98 8.93
C TRP A 119 -7.47 10.24 10.27
N ARG A 120 -6.67 10.63 11.27
CA ARG A 120 -6.70 10.01 12.62
C ARG A 120 -7.99 10.33 13.38
N LYS A 121 -8.51 11.54 13.20
CA LYS A 121 -9.73 11.98 13.89
C LYS A 121 -10.96 11.17 13.46
N ARG A 122 -10.99 10.70 12.21
CA ARG A 122 -12.09 9.87 11.69
C ARG A 122 -12.15 8.46 12.31
N LEU A 123 -11.02 7.90 12.74
CA LEU A 123 -10.98 6.58 13.39
C LEU A 123 -11.29 6.61 14.89
N GLN A 124 -11.32 7.80 15.51
CA GLN A 124 -11.57 7.97 16.95
C GLN A 124 -12.99 8.45 17.28
N ILE A 125 -13.79 8.88 16.29
CA ILE A 125 -15.19 9.25 16.48
C ILE A 125 -16.08 8.01 16.28
N THR A 126 -15.92 7.00 17.13
CA THR A 126 -16.94 5.95 17.33
C THR A 126 -16.91 5.49 18.79
N SER A 127 -17.05 6.42 19.74
CA SER A 127 -17.38 6.06 21.13
C SER A 127 -17.88 7.28 21.93
N ALA A 128 -19.07 7.81 21.61
CA ALA A 128 -19.95 8.47 22.58
C ALA A 128 -21.27 8.94 21.93
N PRO A 129 -22.40 8.92 22.67
CA PRO A 129 -23.75 9.18 22.16
C PRO A 129 -24.03 10.69 22.00
N PRO A 130 -24.89 11.11 21.05
CA PRO A 130 -25.17 12.52 20.85
C PRO A 130 -26.18 13.04 21.89
N GLN A 131 -25.76 14.03 22.69
CA GLN A 131 -26.68 14.91 23.42
C GLN A 131 -26.93 16.18 22.61
N SER A 132 -28.18 16.64 22.67
CA SER A 132 -28.87 17.62 21.83
C SER A 132 -28.49 19.09 22.07
N ALA A 133 -28.41 19.89 20.99
CA ALA A 133 -28.59 21.35 21.00
C ALA A 133 -29.03 21.83 19.59
N PRO A 134 -29.68 23.01 19.46
CA PRO A 134 -30.94 23.17 18.71
C PRO A 134 -30.82 23.39 17.20
N ARG A 135 -31.85 22.90 16.50
CA ARG A 135 -32.06 22.92 15.05
C ARG A 135 -32.59 24.28 14.58
N GLN A 136 -31.95 24.89 13.59
CA GLN A 136 -32.59 25.89 12.72
C GLN A 136 -33.30 25.15 11.58
N THR A 137 -34.59 25.44 11.43
CA THR A 137 -35.50 24.80 10.47
C THR A 137 -35.35 25.44 9.09
N ILE A 138 -35.13 24.63 8.07
CA ILE A 138 -35.47 24.97 6.68
C ILE A 138 -36.50 23.91 6.23
N PRO A 139 -37.68 24.30 5.71
CA PRO A 139 -38.70 23.37 5.27
C PRO A 139 -38.42 22.95 3.83
N ILE A 140 -38.30 21.63 3.59
CA ILE A 140 -38.44 21.05 2.25
C ILE A 140 -39.32 19.81 2.37
N THR A 141 -40.32 19.81 1.51
CA THR A 141 -41.49 18.94 1.34
C THR A 141 -41.18 17.45 1.25
N GLU A 142 -42.11 16.66 1.80
CA GLU A 142 -42.14 15.21 1.86
C GLU A 142 -42.38 14.58 0.48
N GLU A 143 -41.44 13.76 0.02
CA GLU A 143 -41.70 12.66 -0.93
C GLU A 143 -41.08 11.41 -0.28
N GLU A 144 -41.95 10.47 0.10
CA GLU A 144 -41.68 9.35 0.99
C GLU A 144 -40.95 8.22 0.24
N PHE A 145 -39.65 8.05 0.49
CA PHE A 145 -38.91 6.90 -0.02
C PHE A 145 -39.14 5.70 0.90
N PRO A 146 -39.60 4.53 0.40
CA PRO A 146 -39.97 3.40 1.25
C PRO A 146 -38.76 2.86 2.01
N GLN A 147 -38.92 2.64 3.33
CA GLN A 147 -37.87 2.09 4.17
C GLN A 147 -37.63 0.60 3.87
N LEU A 148 -36.36 0.27 3.59
CA LEU A 148 -35.90 -1.11 3.55
C LEU A 148 -36.04 -1.78 4.94
N PRO A 149 -36.35 -3.08 5.01
CA PRO A 149 -36.49 -3.80 6.27
C PRO A 149 -35.18 -3.75 7.07
N SER A 150 -35.31 -3.45 8.36
CA SER A 150 -34.18 -3.38 9.27
C SER A 150 -33.56 -4.77 9.50
N PRO A 151 -32.22 -4.86 9.62
CA PRO A 151 -31.55 -6.13 9.87
C PRO A 151 -31.89 -6.64 11.28
N PRO A 152 -31.99 -7.98 11.48
CA PRO A 152 -32.42 -8.54 12.74
C PRO A 152 -31.46 -8.19 13.88
N LYS A 153 -32.04 -7.68 14.97
CA LYS A 153 -31.35 -7.45 16.24
C LYS A 153 -30.96 -8.81 16.83
N GLN A 154 -29.73 -9.25 16.58
CA GLN A 154 -28.83 -9.89 17.55
C GLN A 154 -27.58 -10.41 16.83
N ILE A 155 -26.53 -9.60 16.78
CA ILE A 155 -25.16 -10.13 16.68
C ILE A 155 -24.55 -9.94 18.05
N LYS A 156 -24.42 -11.03 18.81
CA LYS A 156 -23.62 -11.03 20.04
C LYS A 156 -22.20 -10.66 19.64
N GLN A 157 -21.69 -9.55 20.15
CA GLN A 157 -20.32 -9.10 19.91
C GLN A 157 -19.35 -10.19 20.38
N ALA A 158 -18.57 -10.75 19.46
CA ALA A 158 -17.50 -11.68 19.80
C ALA A 158 -16.35 -10.92 20.48
N THR A 159 -15.92 -11.39 21.66
CA THR A 159 -14.78 -10.85 22.38
C THR A 159 -13.46 -11.21 21.67
N PRO A 160 -12.56 -10.26 21.39
CA PRO A 160 -11.26 -10.56 20.78
C PRO A 160 -10.26 -10.99 21.85
N ASN A 161 -10.06 -12.31 22.05
CA ASN A 161 -8.88 -13.02 22.62
C ASN A 161 -9.21 -14.26 23.48
N SER A 162 -9.90 -15.28 22.95
CA SER A 162 -9.98 -16.59 23.64
C SER A 162 -8.78 -17.50 23.38
N TYR A 163 -8.04 -17.30 22.28
CA TYR A 163 -7.03 -18.24 21.80
C TYR A 163 -5.61 -18.05 22.36
N GLN A 164 -5.34 -16.92 23.02
CA GLN A 164 -3.97 -16.55 23.44
C GLN A 164 -3.38 -17.42 24.55
N LYS A 165 -4.19 -18.22 25.25
CA LYS A 165 -3.75 -19.04 26.40
C LYS A 165 -3.64 -20.54 26.09
N ILE A 166 -3.88 -20.96 24.85
CA ILE A 166 -3.88 -22.37 24.46
C ILE A 166 -2.45 -22.82 24.18
N GLN A 167 -1.94 -23.76 24.98
CA GLN A 167 -0.57 -24.28 24.87
C GLN A 167 -0.44 -25.44 23.88
N ASN A 168 -1.54 -26.16 23.62
CA ASN A 168 -1.57 -27.26 22.66
C ASN A 168 -2.51 -26.90 21.48
N PRO A 169 -2.00 -26.81 20.24
CA PRO A 169 -2.80 -26.48 19.06
C PRO A 169 -4.05 -27.36 18.85
N LEU A 170 -4.02 -28.63 19.28
CA LEU A 170 -5.16 -29.53 19.17
C LEU A 170 -6.33 -29.15 20.08
N GLU A 171 -6.09 -28.36 21.15
CA GLU A 171 -7.18 -27.89 22.01
C GLU A 171 -8.01 -26.78 21.37
N MET A 172 -7.52 -26.16 20.28
CA MET A 172 -8.31 -25.22 19.50
C MET A 172 -9.52 -25.90 18.85
N LEU A 173 -9.45 -27.20 18.57
CA LEU A 173 -10.56 -28.00 18.08
C LEU A 173 -11.71 -28.15 19.10
N LYS A 174 -11.57 -27.68 20.35
CA LYS A 174 -12.69 -27.68 21.30
C LYS A 174 -13.64 -26.49 21.08
N TYR A 175 -13.24 -25.50 20.30
CA TYR A 175 -14.01 -24.28 20.06
C TYR A 175 -14.94 -24.43 18.85
N PRO A 176 -16.21 -24.00 18.95
CA PRO A 176 -17.22 -24.27 17.93
C PRO A 176 -16.93 -23.60 16.58
N ASP A 177 -16.36 -22.39 16.59
CA ASP A 177 -15.94 -21.62 15.42
C ASP A 177 -14.71 -22.25 14.72
N VAL A 178 -13.78 -22.82 15.48
CA VAL A 178 -12.64 -23.58 14.91
C VAL A 178 -13.09 -24.93 14.36
N GLN A 179 -14.04 -25.59 15.03
CA GLN A 179 -14.65 -26.84 14.57
C GLN A 179 -15.40 -26.66 13.25
N GLU A 180 -16.15 -25.58 13.11
CA GLU A 180 -16.84 -25.27 11.86
C GLU A 180 -15.85 -25.12 10.70
N LEU A 181 -14.73 -24.44 10.94
CA LEU A 181 -13.66 -24.27 9.95
C LEU A 181 -12.98 -25.61 9.62
N TYR A 182 -12.73 -26.46 10.61
CA TYR A 182 -12.19 -27.81 10.40
C TYR A 182 -13.13 -28.69 9.56
N ASN A 183 -14.43 -28.67 9.86
CA ASN A 183 -15.45 -29.41 9.10
C ASN A 183 -15.55 -28.94 7.64
N VAL A 184 -15.39 -27.64 7.40
CA VAL A 184 -15.32 -27.07 6.05
C VAL A 184 -14.08 -27.59 5.33
N LEU A 185 -12.91 -27.56 5.98
CA LEU A 185 -11.66 -28.08 5.40
C LEU A 185 -11.74 -29.58 5.07
N GLU A 186 -12.37 -30.40 5.91
CA GLU A 186 -12.58 -31.82 5.59
C GLU A 186 -13.45 -32.01 4.35
N LYS A 187 -14.51 -31.20 4.16
CA LYS A 187 -15.35 -31.23 2.95
C LYS A 187 -14.55 -30.84 1.71
N PHE A 188 -13.66 -29.86 1.80
CA PHE A 188 -12.75 -29.48 0.71
C PHE A 188 -11.83 -30.64 0.31
N VAL A 189 -11.20 -31.28 1.29
CA VAL A 189 -10.31 -32.44 1.06
C VAL A 189 -11.09 -33.62 0.46
N ASN A 190 -12.31 -33.84 0.93
CA ASN A 190 -13.19 -34.90 0.43
C ASN A 190 -13.56 -34.69 -1.04
N ILE A 191 -13.95 -33.47 -1.42
CA ILE A 191 -14.25 -33.11 -2.82
C ILE A 191 -13.01 -33.29 -3.71
N ALA A 192 -11.84 -32.84 -3.23
CA ALA A 192 -10.59 -32.95 -3.99
C ALA A 192 -10.18 -34.41 -4.24
N LYS A 193 -10.46 -35.31 -3.29
CA LYS A 193 -10.12 -36.75 -3.41
C LYS A 193 -11.15 -37.54 -4.21
N ASN A 194 -12.45 -37.26 -4.04
CA ASN A 194 -13.51 -38.14 -4.52
C ASN A 194 -14.25 -37.65 -5.78
N VAL A 195 -14.11 -36.38 -6.17
CA VAL A 195 -14.63 -35.91 -7.46
C VAL A 195 -13.53 -36.06 -8.51
N PRO A 196 -13.70 -36.83 -9.59
CA PRO A 196 -12.60 -37.13 -10.51
C PRO A 196 -12.35 -36.00 -11.52
N THR A 197 -13.38 -35.25 -11.92
CA THR A 197 -13.26 -34.25 -12.99
C THR A 197 -12.97 -32.84 -12.45
N PRO A 198 -12.08 -32.05 -13.09
CA PRO A 198 -11.77 -30.69 -12.65
C PRO A 198 -12.97 -29.73 -12.67
N ALA A 199 -13.90 -29.89 -13.61
CA ALA A 199 -15.06 -29.03 -13.75
C ALA A 199 -16.08 -29.25 -12.61
N GLU A 200 -16.37 -30.52 -12.28
CA GLU A 200 -17.27 -30.85 -11.17
C GLU A 200 -16.66 -30.49 -9.82
N ARG A 201 -15.32 -30.61 -9.68
CA ARG A 201 -14.60 -30.11 -8.49
C ARG A 201 -14.85 -28.63 -8.28
N LEU A 202 -14.63 -27.80 -9.30
CA LEU A 202 -14.84 -26.36 -9.19
C LEU A 202 -16.29 -26.03 -8.82
N GLN A 203 -17.26 -26.68 -9.46
CA GLN A 203 -18.68 -26.45 -9.17
C GLN A 203 -19.07 -26.89 -7.74
N ALA A 204 -18.52 -28.00 -7.25
CA ALA A 204 -18.75 -28.47 -5.88
C ALA A 204 -18.08 -27.56 -4.84
N LEU A 205 -16.91 -27.01 -5.14
CA LEU A 205 -16.21 -26.05 -4.29
C LEU A 205 -16.98 -24.72 -4.19
N PHE A 206 -17.53 -24.23 -5.32
CA PHE A 206 -18.37 -23.03 -5.33
C PHE A 206 -19.63 -23.20 -4.47
N LYS A 207 -20.22 -24.40 -4.43
CA LYS A 207 -21.40 -24.70 -3.59
C LYS A 207 -21.10 -24.77 -2.09
N LEU A 208 -19.83 -24.93 -1.69
CA LEU A 208 -19.45 -24.94 -0.27
C LEU A 208 -19.20 -23.54 0.30
N LEU A 209 -19.02 -22.54 -0.56
CA LEU A 209 -18.67 -21.17 -0.17
C LEU A 209 -19.85 -20.20 -0.20
N ASN A 210 -21.00 -20.62 -0.73
CA ASN A 210 -22.27 -19.89 -0.78
C ASN A 210 -23.30 -20.57 0.13
#